data_AF-K1RTS6-F1
#
_entry.id   AF-K1RTS6-F1
#
_cell.length_a   1.000
_cell.length_b   1.000
_cell.length_c   1.000
_cell.angle_alpha   90.00
_cell.angle_beta   90.00
_cell.angle_gamma   90.00
#
_symmetry.space_group_name_H-M   'P 1'
#
loop_
_entity.id
_entity.type
_entity.pdbx_description
1 polymer ?
#
loop_
_entity_poly.entity_id
_entity_poly.type
_entity_poly.pdbx_seq_one_letter_code
_entity_poly.pdbx_strand_id
1 'polypeptide(L)'
;MIFKDPMAPDDPVSGWQTADEYLSGDVRSKLRIAQMAAQKDSSFEINVQALEKAQPKDLDASEIDVRLGATWIDSAYIQQFMQETFETPYYLRRTIEVKFSELTAEWRINGKSSPSQNDVAAYTTYGTERANAYRILEETLNLKDIRIYDTIEDADGKQKRVLNKKETTLAQQKQQAIKDAFRDWIWKDSHRREALVTK
;
A
#
# COMPACT_ATOMS: atom_id res chain seq x y z
N MET A 1 -12.04 -30.35 -13.44
CA MET A 1 -13.20 -29.54 -13.87
C MET A 1 -12.67 -28.51 -14.86
N ILE A 2 -13.41 -28.20 -15.92
CA ILE A 2 -13.03 -27.22 -16.94
C ILE A 2 -14.11 -26.14 -17.03
N PHE A 3 -13.71 -24.92 -17.34
CA PHE A 3 -14.60 -23.77 -17.46
C PHE A 3 -14.48 -23.16 -18.85
N LYS A 4 -15.61 -22.76 -19.44
CA LYS A 4 -15.62 -21.98 -20.67
C LYS A 4 -15.33 -20.51 -20.32
N ASP A 5 -14.29 -19.94 -20.91
CA ASP A 5 -13.97 -18.52 -20.78
C ASP A 5 -15.02 -17.68 -21.54
N PRO A 6 -15.76 -16.78 -20.86
CA PRO A 6 -16.77 -15.95 -21.52
C PRO A 6 -16.20 -14.94 -22.53
N MET A 7 -14.90 -14.69 -22.51
CA MET A 7 -14.21 -13.78 -23.46
C MET A 7 -13.49 -14.52 -24.58
N ALA A 8 -13.50 -15.86 -24.59
CA ALA A 8 -12.90 -16.61 -25.68
C ALA A 8 -13.67 -16.42 -27.00
N PRO A 9 -12.99 -16.49 -28.16
CA PRO A 9 -13.64 -16.53 -29.47
C PRO A 9 -14.68 -17.66 -29.53
N ASP A 10 -15.75 -17.46 -30.30
CA ASP A 10 -16.88 -18.40 -30.45
C ASP A 10 -16.52 -19.61 -31.34
N ASP A 11 -15.39 -20.25 -31.02
CA ASP A 11 -14.86 -21.44 -31.67
C ASP A 11 -15.21 -22.66 -30.80
N PRO A 12 -15.86 -23.71 -31.34
CA PRO A 12 -16.31 -24.88 -30.59
C PRO A 12 -15.19 -25.67 -29.90
N VAL A 13 -13.91 -25.44 -30.24
CA VAL A 13 -12.75 -26.17 -29.66
C VAL A 13 -11.83 -25.27 -28.82
N SER A 14 -12.03 -23.96 -28.84
CA SER A 14 -11.18 -22.97 -28.16
C SER A 14 -11.95 -22.24 -27.07
N GLY A 15 -11.31 -22.01 -25.91
CA GLY A 15 -11.91 -21.25 -24.80
C GLY A 15 -12.20 -22.05 -23.53
N TRP A 16 -11.89 -23.35 -23.49
CA TRP A 16 -11.98 -24.14 -22.27
C TRP A 16 -10.67 -24.08 -21.50
N GLN A 17 -10.73 -23.66 -20.24
CA GLN A 17 -9.59 -23.59 -19.33
C GLN A 17 -9.74 -24.64 -18.23
N THR A 18 -8.61 -25.13 -17.72
CA THR A 18 -8.62 -25.95 -16.51
C THR A 18 -9.12 -25.13 -15.31
N ALA A 19 -9.66 -25.79 -14.29
CA ALA A 19 -10.11 -25.10 -13.08
C ALA A 19 -8.99 -24.26 -12.43
N ASP A 20 -7.74 -24.77 -12.43
CA ASP A 20 -6.60 -24.05 -11.87
C ASP A 20 -6.26 -22.77 -12.65
N GLU A 21 -6.32 -22.81 -13.99
CA GLU A 21 -6.10 -21.62 -14.83
C GLU A 21 -7.26 -20.63 -14.75
N TYR A 22 -8.50 -21.12 -14.74
CA TYR A 22 -9.68 -20.27 -14.76
C TYR A 22 -9.90 -19.57 -13.42
N LEU A 23 -9.70 -20.28 -12.30
CA LEU A 23 -9.92 -19.77 -10.94
C LEU A 23 -8.67 -19.11 -10.32
N SER A 24 -7.62 -18.87 -11.10
CA SER A 24 -6.42 -18.12 -10.69
C SER A 24 -6.33 -16.76 -11.40
N GLY A 25 -5.46 -15.87 -10.90
CA GLY A 25 -5.30 -14.51 -11.41
C GLY A 25 -6.40 -13.56 -10.90
N ASP A 26 -6.87 -12.65 -11.75
CA ASP A 26 -7.92 -11.68 -11.40
C ASP A 26 -9.31 -12.35 -11.35
N VAL A 27 -9.55 -13.09 -10.26
CA VAL A 27 -10.80 -13.82 -10.00
C VAL A 27 -12.01 -12.87 -9.85
N ARG A 28 -11.79 -11.59 -9.55
CA ARG A 28 -12.84 -10.59 -9.32
C ARG A 28 -13.40 -10.03 -10.62
N SER A 29 -12.52 -9.65 -11.56
CA SER A 29 -12.96 -9.25 -12.89
C SER A 29 -13.55 -10.43 -13.64
N LYS A 30 -12.96 -11.63 -13.51
CA LYS A 30 -13.54 -12.87 -14.06
C LYS A 30 -14.95 -13.13 -13.51
N LEU A 31 -15.19 -12.91 -12.21
CA LEU A 31 -16.54 -13.07 -11.62
C LEU A 31 -17.53 -12.09 -12.24
N ARG A 32 -17.16 -10.81 -12.38
CA ARG A 32 -18.03 -9.80 -13.00
C ARG A 32 -18.37 -10.15 -14.45
N ILE A 33 -17.40 -10.63 -15.21
CA ILE A 33 -17.59 -11.07 -16.61
C ILE A 33 -18.52 -12.29 -16.65
N ALA A 34 -18.29 -13.29 -15.79
CA ALA A 34 -19.12 -14.48 -15.70
C ALA A 34 -20.58 -14.16 -15.32
N GLN A 35 -20.82 -13.19 -14.41
CA GLN A 35 -22.16 -12.73 -14.07
C GLN A 35 -22.88 -12.06 -15.24
N MET A 36 -22.18 -11.23 -16.02
CA MET A 36 -22.75 -10.62 -17.23
C MET A 36 -23.05 -11.67 -18.32
N ALA A 37 -22.19 -12.69 -18.45
CA ALA A 37 -22.40 -13.79 -19.38
C ALA A 37 -23.58 -14.68 -18.93
N ALA A 38 -23.70 -14.97 -17.63
CA ALA A 38 -24.79 -15.76 -17.05
C ALA A 38 -26.18 -15.14 -17.26
N GLN A 39 -26.28 -13.80 -17.38
CA GLN A 39 -27.53 -13.12 -17.73
C GLN A 39 -28.00 -13.42 -19.16
N LYS A 40 -27.09 -13.79 -20.06
CA LYS A 40 -27.37 -14.08 -21.47
C LYS A 40 -27.40 -15.58 -21.76
N ASP A 41 -26.59 -16.35 -21.05
CA ASP A 41 -26.47 -17.80 -21.18
C ASP A 41 -26.25 -18.43 -19.80
N SER A 42 -27.23 -19.21 -19.33
CA SER A 42 -27.20 -19.86 -18.03
C SER A 42 -26.08 -20.90 -17.88
N SER A 43 -25.42 -21.31 -18.98
CA SER A 43 -24.27 -22.21 -18.92
C SER A 43 -23.09 -21.65 -18.10
N PHE A 44 -23.01 -20.32 -17.96
CA PHE A 44 -21.99 -19.63 -17.16
C PHE A 44 -22.32 -19.53 -15.66
N GLU A 45 -23.48 -19.99 -15.19
CA GLU A 45 -23.79 -20.01 -13.74
C GLU A 45 -22.78 -20.85 -12.95
N ILE A 46 -22.26 -21.93 -13.55
CA ILE A 46 -21.22 -22.76 -12.91
C ILE A 46 -19.91 -21.99 -12.71
N ASN A 47 -19.57 -21.09 -13.64
CA ASN A 47 -18.42 -20.22 -13.54
C ASN A 47 -18.61 -19.21 -12.39
N VAL A 48 -19.82 -18.63 -12.29
CA VAL A 48 -20.16 -17.69 -11.20
C VAL A 48 -19.99 -18.36 -9.84
N GLN A 49 -20.59 -19.53 -9.63
CA GLN A 49 -20.50 -20.24 -8.36
C GLN A 49 -19.05 -20.64 -7.99
N ALA A 50 -18.26 -21.03 -8.99
CA ALA A 50 -16.86 -21.38 -8.78
C ALA A 50 -15.99 -20.16 -8.45
N LEU A 51 -16.19 -19.05 -9.18
CA LEU A 51 -15.47 -17.80 -8.96
C LEU A 51 -15.90 -17.12 -7.65
N GLU A 52 -17.15 -17.25 -7.20
CA GLU A 52 -17.61 -16.80 -5.88
C GLU A 52 -16.89 -17.53 -4.74
N LYS A 53 -16.68 -18.84 -4.89
CA LYS A 53 -15.94 -19.66 -3.90
C LYS A 53 -14.44 -19.43 -3.96
N ALA A 54 -13.91 -19.13 -5.13
CA ALA A 54 -12.49 -18.84 -5.36
C ALA A 54 -12.13 -17.37 -5.07
N GLN A 55 -13.08 -16.55 -4.62
CA GLN A 55 -12.76 -15.18 -4.24
C GLN A 55 -11.62 -15.18 -3.22
N PRO A 56 -10.54 -14.42 -3.46
CA PRO A 56 -9.53 -14.21 -2.44
C PRO A 56 -10.24 -13.75 -1.18
N LYS A 57 -9.95 -14.40 -0.04
CA LYS A 57 -10.47 -13.94 1.25
C LYS A 57 -10.24 -12.44 1.33
N ASP A 58 -11.27 -11.70 1.73
CA ASP A 58 -11.09 -10.31 2.10
C ASP A 58 -9.99 -10.28 3.17
N LEU A 59 -8.88 -9.60 2.86
CA LEU A 59 -7.79 -9.47 3.81
C LEU A 59 -8.35 -8.80 5.05
N ASP A 60 -8.09 -9.38 6.20
CA ASP A 60 -8.53 -8.79 7.44
C ASP A 60 -7.81 -7.45 7.62
N ALA A 61 -8.56 -6.45 8.09
CA ALA A 61 -8.08 -5.14 8.52
C ALA A 61 -6.71 -5.19 9.23
N SER A 62 -6.56 -6.19 10.10
CA SER A 62 -5.40 -6.44 10.95
C SER A 62 -4.19 -7.03 10.20
N GLU A 63 -4.39 -7.67 9.05
CA GLU A 63 -3.30 -8.20 8.21
C GLU A 63 -2.61 -7.13 7.37
N ILE A 64 -3.13 -5.90 7.35
CA ILE A 64 -2.67 -4.79 6.51
C ILE A 64 -1.77 -3.83 7.28
N ASP A 65 -2.04 -3.62 8.58
CA ASP A 65 -1.15 -2.88 9.47
C ASP A 65 0.25 -3.52 9.55
N VAL A 66 0.34 -4.84 9.32
CA VAL A 66 1.59 -5.60 9.26
C VAL A 66 2.37 -5.36 7.95
N ARG A 67 1.78 -4.71 6.94
CA ARG A 67 2.31 -4.69 5.55
C ARG A 67 3.00 -3.39 5.13
N LEU A 68 2.83 -2.25 5.80
CA LEU A 68 3.50 -0.98 5.43
C LEU A 68 5.00 -0.94 5.78
N GLY A 69 5.73 -1.98 5.40
CA GLY A 69 7.14 -2.23 5.73
C GLY A 69 7.57 -3.64 5.37
N ALA A 70 6.62 -4.48 4.92
CA ALA A 70 6.93 -5.78 4.39
C ALA A 70 7.74 -5.65 3.09
N THR A 71 8.86 -6.36 3.05
CA THR A 71 9.87 -6.29 1.98
C THR A 71 9.38 -6.78 0.62
N TRP A 72 8.21 -7.42 0.57
CA TRP A 72 7.62 -7.94 -0.66
C TRP A 72 6.79 -6.91 -1.44
N ILE A 73 6.48 -5.75 -0.83
CA ILE A 73 5.80 -4.66 -1.55
C ILE A 73 6.80 -4.00 -2.48
N ASP A 74 6.45 -3.89 -3.76
CA ASP A 74 7.30 -3.17 -4.72
C ASP A 74 7.43 -1.70 -4.30
N SER A 75 8.66 -1.20 -4.28
CA SER A 75 8.98 0.20 -4.05
C SER A 75 8.15 1.17 -4.91
N ALA A 76 7.74 0.76 -6.12
CA ALA A 76 6.89 1.55 -7.00
C ALA A 76 5.50 1.83 -6.40
N TYR A 77 4.91 0.87 -5.67
CA TYR A 77 3.61 1.08 -5.01
C TYR A 77 3.74 2.01 -3.82
N ILE A 78 4.82 1.88 -3.05
CA ILE A 78 5.09 2.79 -1.92
C ILE A 78 5.37 4.20 -2.44
N GLN A 79 6.12 4.32 -3.53
CA GLN A 79 6.36 5.58 -4.22
C GLN A 79 5.06 6.22 -4.70
N GLN A 80 4.17 5.42 -5.32
CA GLN A 80 2.88 5.90 -5.80
C GLN A 80 1.98 6.35 -4.64
N PHE A 81 1.86 5.54 -3.60
CA PHE A 81 1.15 5.88 -2.37
C PHE A 81 1.65 7.20 -1.79
N MET A 82 2.96 7.31 -1.58
CA MET A 82 3.57 8.51 -1.02
C MET A 82 3.25 9.76 -1.86
N GLN A 83 3.37 9.66 -3.19
CA GLN A 83 3.09 10.79 -4.10
C GLN A 83 1.62 11.18 -4.14
N GLU A 84 0.71 10.21 -4.12
CA GLU A 84 -0.74 10.47 -4.15
C GLU A 84 -1.26 10.97 -2.80
N THR A 85 -0.80 10.38 -1.69
CA THR A 85 -1.29 10.71 -0.34
C THR A 85 -0.68 11.98 0.21
N PHE A 86 0.61 12.25 -0.04
CA PHE A 86 1.26 13.49 0.41
C PHE A 86 1.17 14.61 -0.62
N GLU A 87 0.41 14.40 -1.70
CA GLU A 87 0.23 15.36 -2.79
C GLU A 87 1.57 15.91 -3.31
N THR A 88 2.60 15.05 -3.38
CA THR A 88 3.98 15.48 -3.64
C THR A 88 4.05 16.32 -4.92
N PRO A 89 4.50 17.58 -4.82
CA PRO A 89 4.56 18.48 -5.97
C PRO A 89 5.35 17.87 -7.13
N TYR A 90 4.87 18.07 -8.36
CA TYR A 90 5.43 17.42 -9.55
C TYR A 90 6.96 17.61 -9.67
N TYR A 91 7.46 18.81 -9.36
CA TYR A 91 8.88 19.15 -9.40
C TYR A 91 9.73 18.44 -8.32
N LEU A 92 9.11 17.91 -7.26
CA LEU A 92 9.77 17.14 -6.21
C LEU A 92 9.69 15.62 -6.43
N ARG A 93 8.84 15.12 -7.32
CA ARG A 93 8.63 13.68 -7.51
C ARG A 93 9.87 12.90 -7.93
N ARG A 94 10.83 13.56 -8.59
CA ARG A 94 12.14 12.98 -8.95
C ARG A 94 13.20 13.14 -7.85
N THR A 95 12.97 14.03 -6.91
CA THR A 95 13.88 14.29 -5.79
C THR A 95 13.54 13.40 -4.60
N ILE A 96 12.24 13.16 -4.38
CA ILE A 96 11.72 12.37 -3.28
C ILE A 96 11.44 10.95 -3.74
N GLU A 97 12.41 10.06 -3.52
CA GLU A 97 12.38 8.68 -4.01
C GLU A 97 12.43 7.66 -2.88
N VAL A 98 11.54 6.68 -2.94
CA VAL A 98 11.53 5.50 -2.08
C VAL A 98 12.53 4.48 -2.63
N LYS A 99 13.44 3.99 -1.78
CA LYS A 99 14.42 2.96 -2.11
C LYS A 99 14.40 1.88 -1.04
N PHE A 100 14.51 0.63 -1.48
CA PHE A 100 14.78 -0.51 -0.59
C PHE A 100 16.24 -0.94 -0.77
N SER A 101 16.96 -1.09 0.34
CA SER A 101 18.32 -1.60 0.36
C SER A 101 18.29 -3.09 0.66
N GLU A 102 18.53 -3.92 -0.35
CA GLU A 102 18.59 -5.38 -0.18
C GLU A 102 19.70 -5.82 0.79
N LEU A 103 20.81 -5.07 0.82
CA LEU A 103 21.96 -5.37 1.69
C LEU A 103 21.64 -5.20 3.17
N THR A 104 20.85 -4.18 3.52
CA THR A 104 20.53 -3.86 4.92
C THR A 104 19.11 -4.21 5.31
N ALA A 105 18.29 -4.65 4.34
CA ALA A 105 16.84 -4.82 4.46
C ALA A 105 16.13 -3.57 5.00
N GLU A 106 16.61 -2.38 4.64
CA GLU A 106 16.06 -1.10 5.11
C GLU A 106 15.41 -0.31 3.98
N TRP A 107 14.32 0.35 4.30
CA TRP A 107 13.70 1.35 3.45
C TRP A 107 14.31 2.73 3.68
N ARG A 108 14.48 3.50 2.61
CA ARG A 108 14.90 4.90 2.66
C ARG A 108 14.06 5.76 1.73
N ILE A 109 13.82 6.98 2.16
CA ILE A 109 13.20 8.02 1.35
C ILE A 109 14.24 9.14 1.16
N ASN A 110 14.77 9.21 -0.06
CA ASN A 110 15.66 10.28 -0.47
C ASN A 110 14.87 11.60 -0.58
N GLY A 111 15.53 12.74 -0.43
CA GLY A 111 14.87 14.05 -0.59
C GLY A 111 13.77 14.35 0.44
N LYS A 112 13.65 13.57 1.54
CA LYS A 112 12.59 13.73 2.56
C LYS A 112 12.53 15.11 3.23
N SER A 113 13.56 15.94 3.10
CA SER A 113 13.60 17.32 3.60
C SER A 113 13.39 18.38 2.51
N SER A 114 13.13 17.98 1.27
CA SER A 114 12.92 18.89 0.14
C SER A 114 11.58 19.63 0.12
N PRO A 115 10.47 19.12 0.66
CA PRO A 115 9.23 19.88 0.77
C PRO A 115 9.40 21.15 1.60
N SER A 116 8.71 22.23 1.22
CA SER A 116 8.66 23.46 2.01
C SER A 116 7.98 23.20 3.36
N GLN A 117 8.38 23.91 4.42
CA GLN A 117 7.69 23.84 5.72
C GLN A 117 6.23 24.29 5.65
N ASN A 118 5.85 25.03 4.59
CA ASN A 118 4.47 25.44 4.35
C ASN A 118 3.63 24.36 3.62
N ASP A 119 4.23 23.21 3.28
CA ASP A 119 3.52 22.07 2.69
C ASP A 119 2.60 21.44 3.74
N VAL A 120 1.31 21.69 3.59
CA VAL A 120 0.28 21.28 4.56
C VAL A 120 0.21 19.76 4.67
N ALA A 121 0.29 19.04 3.55
CA ALA A 121 0.25 17.58 3.57
C ALA A 121 1.44 17.02 4.35
N ALA A 122 2.64 17.54 4.08
CA ALA A 122 3.89 17.06 4.67
C ALA A 122 4.07 17.45 6.14
N TYR A 123 3.66 18.65 6.56
CA TYR A 123 3.95 19.18 7.90
C TYR A 123 2.75 19.31 8.83
N THR A 124 1.51 19.12 8.33
CA THR A 124 0.29 19.26 9.14
C THR A 124 -0.65 18.06 9.03
N THR A 125 -0.97 17.59 7.83
CA THR A 125 -1.96 16.52 7.62
C THR A 125 -1.38 15.17 8.03
N TYR A 126 -0.24 14.79 7.43
CA TYR A 126 0.44 13.51 7.65
C TYR A 126 1.78 13.64 8.38
N GLY A 127 2.16 14.86 8.77
CA GLY A 127 3.34 15.12 9.57
C GLY A 127 3.09 16.12 10.67
N THR A 128 4.18 16.47 11.35
CA THR A 128 4.26 17.54 12.34
C THR A 128 5.42 18.46 11.96
N GLU A 129 5.49 19.63 12.59
CA GLU A 129 6.65 20.53 12.47
C GLU A 129 7.98 19.83 12.81
N ARG A 130 7.95 18.89 13.77
CA ARG A 130 9.12 18.15 14.27
C ARG A 130 9.45 16.89 13.46
N ALA A 131 8.51 16.38 12.67
CA ALA A 131 8.70 15.24 11.77
C ALA A 131 7.71 15.29 10.61
N ASN A 132 8.20 15.60 9.41
CA ASN A 132 7.35 15.61 8.23
C ASN A 132 6.89 14.20 7.82
N ALA A 133 5.86 14.15 6.98
CA ALA A 133 5.20 12.93 6.53
C ALA A 133 6.17 11.92 5.90
N TYR A 134 7.17 12.38 5.14
CA TYR A 134 8.17 11.52 4.50
C TYR A 134 9.09 10.84 5.52
N ARG A 135 9.51 11.55 6.58
CA ARG A 135 10.25 10.96 7.69
C ARG A 135 9.41 9.93 8.44
N ILE A 136 8.14 10.24 8.71
CA ILE A 136 7.25 9.32 9.42
C ILE A 136 7.00 8.07 8.58
N LEU A 137 6.78 8.22 7.27
CA LEU A 137 6.64 7.10 6.35
C LEU A 137 7.88 6.21 6.35
N GLU A 138 9.08 6.80 6.25
CA GLU A 138 10.34 6.03 6.28
C GLU A 138 10.48 5.19 7.56
N GLU A 139 10.20 5.74 8.74
CA GLU A 139 10.22 4.97 10.00
C GLU A 139 9.18 3.85 9.99
N THR A 140 7.99 4.14 9.46
CA THR A 140 6.90 3.15 9.37
C THR A 140 7.27 1.98 8.45
N LEU A 141 7.87 2.28 7.29
CA LEU A 141 8.42 1.27 6.38
C LEU A 141 9.47 0.39 7.03
N ASN A 142 10.21 0.92 8.00
CA ASN A 142 11.20 0.16 8.76
C ASN A 142 10.64 -0.46 10.04
N LEU A 143 9.32 -0.52 10.20
CA LEU A 143 8.63 -1.07 11.37
C LEU A 143 9.07 -0.42 12.69
N LYS A 144 9.41 0.87 12.64
CA LYS A 144 9.85 1.67 13.81
C LYS A 144 8.76 2.67 14.19
N ASP A 145 8.49 2.77 15.49
CA ASP A 145 7.68 3.86 16.02
C ASP A 145 8.44 5.19 15.91
N ILE A 146 7.79 6.22 15.37
CA ILE A 146 8.39 7.55 15.31
C ILE A 146 8.64 8.08 16.73
N ARG A 147 9.85 8.61 16.96
CA ARG A 147 10.25 9.21 18.24
C ARG A 147 10.88 10.59 18.00
N ILE A 148 10.45 11.56 18.80
CA ILE A 148 10.97 12.92 18.76
C ILE A 148 11.81 13.14 20.02
N TYR A 149 13.03 13.62 19.82
CA TYR A 149 13.96 13.92 20.90
C TYR A 149 14.31 15.40 20.88
N ASP A 150 14.36 15.99 22.06
CA ASP A 150 14.93 17.32 22.26
C ASP A 150 16.35 17.20 22.79
N THR A 151 17.16 18.21 22.49
CA THR A 151 18.52 18.31 23.00
C THR A 151 18.50 19.33 24.14
N ILE A 152 18.85 18.89 25.34
CA ILE A 152 19.02 19.75 26.52
C ILE A 152 20.50 19.80 26.87
N GLU A 153 20.94 20.92 27.43
CA GLU A 153 22.28 21.09 27.96
C GLU A 153 22.24 20.82 29.47
N ASP A 154 23.03 19.85 29.94
CA ASP A 154 23.19 19.58 31.37
C ASP A 154 24.07 20.67 32.01
N ALA A 155 24.12 20.74 33.35
CA ALA A 155 24.84 21.77 34.10
C ALA A 155 26.36 21.87 33.76
N ASP A 156 26.94 20.82 33.17
CA ASP A 156 28.34 20.75 32.74
C ASP A 156 28.54 21.12 31.25
N GLY A 157 27.52 21.67 30.58
CA GLY A 157 27.59 22.05 29.16
C GLY A 157 27.47 20.88 28.17
N LYS A 158 27.15 19.68 28.66
CA LYS A 158 27.01 18.48 27.82
C LYS A 158 25.60 18.38 27.24
N GLN A 159 25.51 18.15 25.94
CA GLN A 159 24.24 17.92 25.26
C GLN A 159 23.71 16.51 25.52
N LYS A 160 22.46 16.43 25.98
CA LYS A 160 21.74 15.18 26.22
C LYS A 160 20.45 15.16 25.40
N ARG A 161 20.18 14.03 24.74
CA ARG A 161 18.92 13.81 24.03
C ARG A 161 17.88 13.23 24.98
N VAL A 162 16.75 13.92 25.11
CA VAL A 162 15.61 13.51 25.94
C VAL A 162 14.39 13.31 25.06
N LEU A 163 13.67 12.20 25.27
CA LEU A 163 12.44 11.92 24.52
C LEU A 163 11.39 12.98 24.83
N ASN A 164 10.96 13.71 23.80
CA ASN A 164 9.82 14.61 23.90
C ASN A 164 8.54 13.78 23.75
N LYS A 165 7.93 13.43 24.89
CA LYS A 165 6.73 12.59 24.91
C LYS A 165 5.56 13.22 24.14
N LYS A 166 5.36 14.54 24.29
CA LYS A 166 4.25 15.25 23.64
C LYS A 166 4.39 15.22 22.12
N GLU A 167 5.54 15.63 21.60
CA GLU A 167 5.81 15.64 20.16
C GLU A 167 5.86 14.23 19.58
N THR A 168 6.34 13.26 20.35
CA THR A 168 6.32 11.84 19.97
C THR A 168 4.88 11.33 19.83
N THR A 169 4.00 11.63 20.78
CA THR A 169 2.58 11.22 20.68
C THR A 169 1.90 11.85 19.47
N LEU A 170 2.15 13.14 19.18
CA LEU A 170 1.62 13.79 17.99
C LEU A 170 2.12 13.13 16.70
N ALA A 171 3.43 12.86 16.62
CA ALA A 171 4.01 12.18 15.48
C ALA A 171 3.47 10.75 15.32
N GLN A 172 3.25 10.02 16.41
CA GLN A 172 2.66 8.67 16.38
C GLN A 172 1.20 8.68 15.89
N GLN A 173 0.41 9.71 16.24
CA GLN A 173 -0.93 9.87 15.66
C GLN A 173 -0.87 10.05 14.14
N LYS A 174 0.10 10.83 13.65
CA LYS A 174 0.34 10.99 12.21
C LYS A 174 0.82 9.70 11.55
N GLN A 175 1.66 8.94 12.26
CA GLN A 175 2.09 7.61 11.83
C GLN A 175 0.90 6.66 11.63
N GLN A 176 -0.05 6.65 12.57
CA GLN A 176 -1.27 5.86 12.42
C GLN A 176 -2.12 6.35 11.24
N ALA A 177 -2.30 7.66 11.08
CA ALA A 177 -3.04 8.21 9.95
C ALA A 177 -2.44 7.83 8.58
N ILE A 178 -1.11 7.70 8.49
CA ILE A 178 -0.44 7.20 7.27
C ILE A 178 -0.76 5.72 7.02
N LYS A 179 -0.74 4.89 8.08
CA LYS A 179 -1.10 3.46 7.97
C LYS A 179 -2.55 3.29 7.50
N ASP A 180 -3.47 4.04 8.10
CA ASP A 180 -4.88 4.03 7.73
C ASP A 180 -5.07 4.48 6.27
N ALA A 181 -4.40 5.57 5.88
CA ALA A 181 -4.45 6.07 4.50
C ALA A 181 -3.91 5.06 3.48
N PHE A 182 -2.82 4.35 3.81
CA PHE A 182 -2.28 3.31 2.94
C PHE A 182 -3.23 2.14 2.77
N ARG A 183 -3.83 1.71 3.88
CA ARG A 183 -4.84 0.67 3.86
C ARG A 183 -5.94 1.07 2.88
N ASP A 184 -6.58 2.21 3.08
CA ASP A 184 -7.64 2.70 2.20
C ASP A 184 -7.18 2.83 0.74
N TRP A 185 -5.95 3.31 0.53
CA TRP A 185 -5.35 3.49 -0.79
C TRP A 185 -5.15 2.18 -1.57
N ILE A 186 -4.78 1.09 -0.88
CA ILE A 186 -4.73 -0.26 -1.48
C ILE A 186 -6.12 -0.74 -1.86
N TRP A 187 -7.13 -0.52 -1.01
CA TRP A 187 -8.49 -1.02 -1.29
C TRP A 187 -9.20 -0.26 -2.41
N LYS A 188 -8.81 0.99 -2.65
CA LYS A 188 -9.45 1.86 -3.65
C LYS A 188 -9.31 1.35 -5.09
N ASP A 189 -8.24 0.60 -5.40
CA ASP A 189 -7.99 0.07 -6.75
C ASP A 189 -7.77 -1.46 -6.68
N SER A 190 -8.63 -2.22 -7.38
CA SER A 190 -8.55 -3.68 -7.42
C SER A 190 -7.22 -4.18 -7.99
N HIS A 191 -6.62 -3.47 -8.94
CA HIS A 191 -5.35 -3.86 -9.55
C HIS A 191 -4.19 -3.78 -8.57
N ARG A 192 -4.19 -2.77 -7.67
CA ARG A 192 -3.18 -2.66 -6.59
C ARG A 192 -3.27 -3.84 -5.64
N ARG A 193 -4.49 -4.29 -5.34
CA ARG A 193 -4.73 -5.43 -4.45
C ARG A 193 -4.29 -6.74 -5.08
N GLU A 194 -4.65 -6.97 -6.34
CA GLU A 194 -4.28 -8.19 -7.06
C GLU A 194 -2.77 -8.33 -7.22
N ALA A 195 -2.07 -7.23 -7.54
CA ALA A 195 -0.61 -7.22 -7.61
C ALA A 195 0.08 -7.59 -6.28
N LEU A 196 -0.57 -7.30 -5.15
CA LEU A 196 -0.06 -7.59 -3.81
C LEU A 196 -0.44 -8.99 -3.27
N VAL A 197 -1.37 -9.68 -3.92
CA VAL A 197 -1.84 -11.02 -3.51
C VAL A 197 -1.26 -12.13 -4.41
N THR A 198 -0.77 -11.79 -5.61
CA THR A 198 -0.33 -12.77 -6.62
C THR A 198 1.17 -13.11 -6.58
N LYS A 199 1.81 -13.09 -5.40
CA LYS A 199 3.20 -13.54 -5.24
C LYS A 199 3.33 -14.65 -4.20
#